data_AF-A0A9W7GFC0-F1
#
_entry.id   AF-A0A9W7GFC0-F1
#
_cell.length_a   1.000
_cell.length_b   1.000
_cell.length_c   1.000
_cell.angle_alpha   90.00
_cell.angle_beta   90.00
_cell.angle_gamma   90.00
#
_symmetry.space_group_name_H-M   'P 1'
#
loop_
_entity.id
_entity.type
_entity.pdbx_description
1 polymer ?
#
loop_
_entity_poly.entity_id
_entity_poly.type
_entity_poly.pdbx_seq_one_letter_code
_entity_poly.pdbx_strand_id
1 'polypeptide(L)'
;MLSLSAVKAKKKTKVAASGGFGSKKVVKTASFDAPAALLKSEKLYEELEKCAFREVVSDSETESIFREYVITARSASCPALSDWVPICLLGLHTSTTATDLFESGIISDAVSTYCREIVQAGVVGSKAFREVGTNSIEYAVESQSSFTDFVYDKVYNVKKQDNGGTMKRSDALKVLGLEDGFEKAKLKTVYRKLTMKYHPDRFVGEGTEEESKAASDKFDEAKRAYELLDGAIVEEGGSWYESLGGKERNEFKTVSVQKIGVKRLGEEMKLDLGGWRAAVRCLDSEIIGFFMSRNGNRSAA
;
A
#
# COMPACT_ATOMS: atom_id res chain seq x y z
N MET A 1 57.41 -48.43 -79.92
CA MET A 1 56.86 -49.10 -78.72
C MET A 1 56.38 -48.03 -77.74
N LEU A 2 55.22 -48.28 -77.16
CA LEU A 2 54.46 -47.44 -76.24
C LEU A 2 55.21 -47.10 -74.94
N SER A 3 55.00 -45.90 -74.40
CA SER A 3 55.06 -45.62 -72.96
C SER A 3 54.32 -44.31 -72.64
N LEU A 4 53.13 -44.45 -72.06
CA LEU A 4 52.23 -43.37 -71.62
C LEU A 4 52.47 -43.07 -70.14
N SER A 5 52.63 -41.79 -69.80
CA SER A 5 52.67 -41.28 -68.43
C SER A 5 51.29 -40.76 -67.99
N ALA A 6 50.85 -41.16 -66.79
CA ALA A 6 49.54 -40.86 -66.22
C ALA A 6 49.58 -39.69 -65.22
N VAL A 7 48.60 -38.78 -65.33
CA VAL A 7 48.35 -37.66 -64.41
C VAL A 7 47.37 -38.11 -63.31
N LYS A 8 47.70 -37.91 -62.02
CA LYS A 8 46.83 -38.21 -60.88
C LYS A 8 46.19 -36.95 -60.28
N ALA A 9 44.87 -36.98 -60.12
CA ALA A 9 44.05 -35.98 -59.43
C ALA A 9 44.14 -36.10 -57.89
N LYS A 10 44.18 -34.96 -57.18
CA LYS A 10 44.18 -34.87 -55.71
C LYS A 10 42.78 -35.11 -55.14
N LYS A 11 42.63 -36.14 -54.31
CA LYS A 11 41.46 -36.41 -53.45
C LYS A 11 41.79 -35.92 -52.04
N LYS A 12 41.11 -34.88 -51.54
CA LYS A 12 41.23 -34.45 -50.12
C LYS A 12 40.31 -35.30 -49.25
N THR A 13 40.93 -36.01 -48.31
CA THR A 13 40.31 -36.87 -47.30
C THR A 13 39.67 -36.03 -46.19
N LYS A 14 38.48 -36.43 -45.73
CA LYS A 14 37.80 -35.86 -44.54
C LYS A 14 38.61 -36.16 -43.28
N VAL A 15 38.93 -35.13 -42.50
CA VAL A 15 39.42 -35.25 -41.12
C VAL A 15 38.21 -35.09 -40.19
N ALA A 16 38.00 -36.07 -39.32
CA ALA A 16 37.01 -36.01 -38.25
C ALA A 16 37.48 -35.03 -37.17
N ALA A 17 36.66 -34.02 -36.85
CA ALA A 17 36.83 -33.19 -35.67
C ALA A 17 35.62 -33.41 -34.76
N SER A 18 35.84 -34.21 -33.72
CA SER A 18 35.03 -34.30 -32.52
C SER A 18 35.09 -32.98 -31.77
N GLY A 19 33.94 -32.36 -31.50
CA GLY A 19 33.88 -31.12 -30.72
C GLY A 19 32.60 -30.33 -30.95
N GLY A 20 31.44 -30.98 -30.84
CA GLY A 20 30.16 -30.27 -30.84
C GLY A 20 30.05 -29.43 -29.57
N PHE A 21 30.41 -28.14 -29.65
CA PHE A 21 30.04 -27.16 -28.66
C PHE A 21 28.51 -27.04 -28.70
N GLY A 22 27.85 -27.74 -27.77
CA GLY A 22 26.42 -27.62 -27.57
C GLY A 22 26.07 -26.16 -27.30
N SER A 23 25.34 -25.54 -28.21
CA SER A 23 24.62 -24.30 -27.94
C SER A 23 23.76 -24.57 -26.70
N LYS A 24 24.14 -24.01 -25.53
CA LYS A 24 23.28 -24.00 -24.35
C LYS A 24 21.95 -23.42 -24.82
N LYS A 25 20.90 -24.25 -24.90
CA LYS A 25 19.53 -23.77 -24.97
C LYS A 25 19.39 -22.82 -23.79
N VAL A 26 19.26 -21.52 -24.06
CA VAL A 26 18.81 -20.57 -23.05
C VAL A 26 17.44 -21.09 -22.63
N VAL A 27 17.38 -21.72 -21.46
CA VAL A 27 16.11 -22.07 -20.84
C VAL A 27 15.44 -20.73 -20.57
N LYS A 28 14.51 -20.34 -21.44
CA LYS A 28 13.61 -19.23 -21.15
C LYS A 28 12.82 -19.68 -19.93
N THR A 29 13.21 -19.21 -18.76
CA THR A 29 12.38 -19.30 -17.56
C THR A 29 11.04 -18.68 -17.94
N ALA A 30 9.95 -19.43 -17.78
CA ALA A 30 8.62 -18.90 -18.03
C ALA A 30 8.44 -17.59 -17.24
N SER A 31 7.88 -16.56 -17.89
CA SER A 31 7.57 -15.31 -17.21
C SER A 31 6.57 -15.58 -16.09
N PHE A 32 6.81 -14.99 -14.91
CA PHE A 32 5.88 -15.08 -13.78
C PHE A 32 4.54 -14.42 -14.13
N ASP A 33 3.44 -15.16 -14.02
CA ASP A 33 2.08 -14.67 -14.26
C ASP A 33 1.51 -14.07 -12.96
N ALA A 34 1.75 -12.77 -12.76
CA ALA A 34 1.32 -12.07 -11.55
C ALA A 34 -0.21 -12.01 -11.38
N PRO A 35 -1.02 -11.75 -12.43
CA PRO A 35 -2.48 -11.84 -12.34
C PRO A 35 -2.98 -13.21 -11.86
N ALA A 36 -2.46 -14.30 -12.42
CA ALA A 36 -2.87 -15.64 -12.00
C ALA A 36 -2.39 -15.99 -10.59
N ALA A 37 -1.22 -15.48 -10.18
CA ALA A 37 -0.71 -15.65 -8.81
C ALA A 37 -1.58 -14.90 -7.79
N LEU A 38 -1.96 -13.65 -8.08
CA LEU A 38 -2.85 -12.86 -7.23
C LEU A 38 -4.22 -13.55 -7.07
N LEU A 39 -4.83 -14.06 -8.15
CA LEU A 39 -6.10 -14.78 -8.06
C LEU A 39 -6.01 -16.04 -7.19
N LYS A 40 -4.88 -16.75 -7.22
CA LYS A 40 -4.64 -17.90 -6.34
C LYS A 40 -4.47 -17.46 -4.89
N SER A 41 -3.75 -16.36 -4.68
CA SER A 41 -3.57 -15.75 -3.37
C SER A 41 -4.90 -15.33 -2.76
N GLU A 42 -5.80 -14.71 -3.51
CA GLU A 42 -7.13 -14.32 -3.02
C GLU A 42 -7.97 -15.53 -2.58
N LYS A 43 -7.92 -16.64 -3.31
CA LYS A 43 -8.57 -17.89 -2.90
C LYS A 43 -7.97 -18.45 -1.61
N LEU A 44 -6.65 -18.46 -1.50
CA LEU A 44 -5.96 -18.90 -0.28
C LEU A 44 -6.32 -18.00 0.91
N TYR A 45 -6.46 -16.69 0.69
CA TYR A 45 -6.89 -15.75 1.72
C TYR A 45 -8.25 -16.16 2.30
N GLU A 46 -9.24 -16.39 1.45
CA GLU A 46 -10.57 -16.84 1.89
C GLU A 46 -10.51 -18.18 2.63
N GLU A 47 -9.62 -19.09 2.21
CA GLU A 47 -9.42 -20.37 2.89
C GLU A 47 -8.83 -20.18 4.28
N LEU A 48 -7.81 -19.33 4.44
CA LEU A 48 -7.19 -19.02 5.73
C LEU A 48 -8.19 -18.37 6.70
N GLU A 49 -9.00 -17.42 6.20
CA GLU A 49 -10.07 -16.78 6.96
C GLU A 49 -11.10 -17.81 7.44
N LYS A 50 -11.54 -18.71 6.56
CA LYS A 50 -12.46 -19.81 6.90
C LYS A 50 -11.85 -20.84 7.86
N CYS A 51 -10.55 -21.10 7.77
CA CYS A 51 -9.83 -21.95 8.74
C CYS A 51 -9.86 -21.32 10.13
N ALA A 52 -9.46 -20.05 10.24
CA ALA A 52 -9.45 -19.33 11.50
C ALA A 52 -10.84 -19.26 12.15
N PHE A 53 -11.88 -18.98 11.36
CA PHE A 53 -13.26 -18.96 11.86
C PHE A 53 -13.69 -20.33 12.41
N ARG A 54 -13.35 -21.42 11.72
CA ARG A 54 -13.69 -22.78 12.18
C ARG A 54 -12.98 -23.15 13.48
N GLU A 55 -11.71 -22.79 13.63
CA GLU A 55 -10.94 -23.06 14.84
C GLU A 55 -11.59 -22.39 16.07
N VAL A 56 -11.96 -21.11 15.94
CA VAL A 56 -12.68 -20.36 16.97
C VAL A 56 -14.02 -21.02 17.34
N VAL A 57 -14.78 -21.50 16.36
CA VAL A 57 -16.08 -22.16 16.59
C VAL A 57 -15.92 -23.54 17.25
N SER A 58 -14.84 -24.25 16.94
CA SER A 58 -14.62 -25.62 17.40
C SER A 58 -14.03 -25.75 18.82
N ASP A 59 -13.70 -24.62 19.48
CA ASP A 59 -12.99 -24.59 20.76
C ASP A 59 -11.72 -25.46 20.73
N SER A 60 -11.00 -25.42 19.60
CA SER A 60 -9.81 -26.23 19.41
C SER A 60 -8.68 -25.73 20.32
N GLU A 61 -7.98 -26.65 21.00
CA GLU A 61 -6.80 -26.35 21.83
C GLU A 61 -5.60 -25.78 21.02
N THR A 62 -5.69 -25.72 19.69
CA THR A 62 -4.66 -25.09 18.85
C THR A 62 -4.69 -23.57 18.97
N GLU A 63 -3.68 -23.00 19.64
CA GLU A 63 -3.43 -21.56 19.78
C GLU A 63 -2.95 -20.93 18.45
N SER A 64 -3.78 -20.98 17.41
CA SER A 64 -3.45 -20.36 16.12
C SER A 64 -4.31 -19.13 15.89
N ILE A 65 -3.72 -18.09 15.28
CA ILE A 65 -4.30 -16.76 15.18
C ILE A 65 -4.21 -16.29 13.73
N PHE A 66 -5.32 -15.81 13.21
CA PHE A 66 -5.38 -15.09 11.93
C PHE A 66 -5.43 -13.59 12.19
N ARG A 67 -4.53 -12.85 11.52
CA ARG A 67 -4.41 -11.40 11.61
C ARG A 67 -4.38 -10.79 10.23
N GLU A 68 -4.99 -9.63 10.10
CA GLU A 68 -5.01 -8.88 8.85
C GLU A 68 -4.17 -7.61 8.97
N TYR A 69 -3.37 -7.37 7.93
CA TYR A 69 -2.51 -6.20 7.81
C TYR A 69 -2.79 -5.49 6.51
N VAL A 70 -2.83 -4.17 6.54
CA VAL A 70 -2.86 -3.36 5.32
C VAL A 70 -1.43 -3.18 4.84
N ILE A 71 -1.19 -3.54 3.59
CA ILE A 71 0.06 -3.23 2.91
C ILE A 71 -0.12 -1.93 2.15
N THR A 72 0.82 -1.01 2.35
CA THR A 72 0.91 0.26 1.67
C THR A 72 2.19 0.31 0.83
N ALA A 73 2.15 1.05 -0.27
CA ALA A 73 3.28 1.22 -1.16
C ALA A 73 3.49 2.69 -1.51
N ARG A 74 4.75 3.09 -1.67
CA ARG A 74 5.16 4.38 -2.23
C ARG A 74 6.36 4.22 -3.16
N SER A 75 6.58 5.20 -4.02
CA SER A 75 7.79 5.29 -4.84
C SER A 75 8.08 6.73 -5.21
N ALA A 76 9.30 7.19 -4.92
CA ALA A 76 9.79 8.50 -5.35
C ALA A 76 9.88 8.64 -6.89
N SER A 77 9.81 7.53 -7.63
CA SER A 77 9.86 7.52 -9.10
C SER A 77 8.53 7.89 -9.77
N CYS A 78 7.43 8.02 -9.01
CA CYS A 78 6.11 8.33 -9.56
C CYS A 78 5.38 9.35 -8.67
N PRO A 79 4.97 10.53 -9.21
CA PRO A 79 4.29 11.56 -8.43
C PRO A 79 2.97 11.08 -7.76
N ALA A 80 2.21 10.20 -8.41
CA ALA A 80 1.00 9.62 -7.82
C ALA A 80 1.28 8.62 -6.68
N LEU A 81 2.54 8.17 -6.54
CA LEU A 81 3.04 7.29 -5.48
C LEU A 81 4.08 8.00 -4.61
N SER A 82 4.14 9.33 -4.64
CA SER A 82 5.10 10.11 -3.83
C SER A 82 4.86 10.01 -2.32
N ASP A 83 3.67 9.54 -1.92
CA ASP A 83 3.26 9.26 -0.55
C ASP A 83 2.63 7.86 -0.47
N TRP A 84 2.39 7.33 0.72
CA TRP A 84 1.87 5.97 0.88
C TRP A 84 0.45 5.81 0.33
N VAL A 85 0.26 4.70 -0.38
CA VAL A 85 -1.03 4.27 -0.91
C VAL A 85 -1.33 2.88 -0.36
N PRO A 86 -2.45 2.67 0.36
CA PRO A 86 -2.89 1.35 0.78
C PRO A 86 -3.35 0.56 -0.46
N ILE A 87 -2.84 -0.66 -0.65
CA ILE A 87 -3.01 -1.41 -1.91
C ILE A 87 -3.66 -2.78 -1.74
N CYS A 88 -3.40 -3.48 -0.64
CA CYS A 88 -3.91 -4.82 -0.41
C CYS A 88 -3.94 -5.18 1.06
N LEU A 89 -4.69 -6.23 1.39
CA LEU A 89 -4.65 -6.88 2.69
C LEU A 89 -3.74 -8.08 2.64
N LEU A 90 -2.91 -8.26 3.66
CA LEU A 90 -2.14 -9.45 3.96
C LEU A 90 -2.81 -10.16 5.14
N GLY A 91 -3.38 -11.33 4.89
CA GLY A 91 -3.87 -12.24 5.91
C GLY A 91 -2.72 -13.13 6.37
N LEU A 92 -2.47 -13.21 7.67
CA LEU A 92 -1.40 -13.98 8.27
C LEU A 92 -1.97 -14.93 9.33
N HIS A 93 -1.74 -16.23 9.14
CA HIS A 93 -2.12 -17.31 10.02
C HIS A 93 -0.87 -17.91 10.67
N THR A 94 -0.76 -17.81 11.99
CA THR A 94 0.41 -18.26 12.77
C THR A 94 0.00 -18.64 14.19
N SER A 95 0.73 -19.54 14.86
CA SER A 95 0.54 -19.80 16.31
C SER A 95 1.40 -18.92 17.21
N THR A 96 2.17 -18.00 16.62
CA THR A 96 3.06 -17.13 17.38
C THR A 96 2.25 -16.06 18.12
N THR A 97 2.29 -16.10 19.45
CA THR A 97 1.68 -15.11 20.35
C THR A 97 2.59 -13.91 20.63
N ALA A 98 3.78 -13.85 20.02
CA ALA A 98 4.73 -12.76 20.21
C ALA A 98 4.02 -11.40 20.05
N THR A 99 4.14 -10.58 21.09
CA THR A 99 3.45 -9.29 21.22
C THR A 99 3.80 -8.29 20.12
N ASP A 100 4.87 -8.53 19.34
CA ASP A 100 5.15 -7.80 18.11
C ASP A 100 5.63 -8.74 16.98
N LEU A 101 4.72 -9.12 16.06
CA LEU A 101 5.04 -9.90 14.86
C LEU A 101 5.95 -9.15 13.87
N PHE A 102 6.16 -7.85 14.05
CA PHE A 102 7.19 -7.14 13.29
C PHE A 102 8.61 -7.53 13.76
N GLU A 103 8.80 -7.77 15.07
CA GLU A 103 10.09 -8.15 15.63
C GLU A 103 10.51 -9.58 15.23
N SER A 104 9.53 -10.45 14.97
CA SER A 104 9.79 -11.82 14.52
C SER A 104 10.24 -11.92 13.05
N GLY A 105 10.13 -10.84 12.27
CA GLY A 105 10.48 -10.82 10.84
C GLY A 105 9.46 -11.52 9.93
N ILE A 106 8.42 -12.16 10.48
CA ILE A 106 7.40 -12.91 9.73
C ILE A 106 6.68 -12.00 8.72
N ILE A 107 6.35 -10.76 9.11
CA ILE A 107 5.69 -9.80 8.21
C ILE A 107 6.62 -9.44 7.04
N SER A 108 7.91 -9.21 7.31
CA SER A 108 8.90 -8.91 6.25
C SER A 108 9.04 -10.09 5.29
N ASP A 109 9.07 -11.31 5.81
CA ASP A 109 9.10 -12.53 5.03
C ASP A 109 7.84 -12.70 4.18
N ALA A 110 6.66 -12.52 4.76
CA ALA A 110 5.38 -12.62 4.04
C ALA A 110 5.26 -11.56 2.91
N VAL A 111 5.59 -10.30 3.20
CA VAL A 111 5.63 -9.24 2.17
C VAL A 111 6.63 -9.57 1.07
N SER A 112 7.79 -10.15 1.42
CA SER A 112 8.80 -10.53 0.44
C SER A 112 8.36 -11.72 -0.44
N THR A 113 7.66 -12.69 0.14
CA THR A 113 7.11 -13.84 -0.56
C THR A 113 6.03 -13.42 -1.54
N TYR A 114 5.11 -12.53 -1.13
CA TYR A 114 3.97 -12.05 -1.92
C TYR A 114 4.24 -10.75 -2.70
N CYS A 115 5.48 -10.29 -2.79
CA CYS A 115 5.83 -8.98 -3.38
C CYS A 115 5.26 -8.79 -4.81
N ARG A 116 5.22 -9.85 -5.63
CA ARG A 116 4.70 -9.74 -7.01
C ARG A 116 3.18 -9.62 -7.04
N GLU A 117 2.48 -10.37 -6.19
CA GLU A 117 1.04 -10.33 -5.98
C GLU A 117 0.61 -8.97 -5.40
N ILE A 118 1.38 -8.43 -4.45
CA ILE A 118 1.19 -7.10 -3.86
C ILE A 118 1.29 -6.01 -4.94
N VAL A 119 2.35 -6.02 -5.77
CA VAL A 119 2.47 -5.07 -6.89
C VAL A 119 1.30 -5.25 -7.87
N GLN A 120 0.91 -6.49 -8.15
CA GLN A 120 -0.22 -6.77 -9.03
C GLN A 120 -1.54 -6.24 -8.44
N ALA A 121 -1.76 -6.29 -7.13
CA ALA A 121 -2.91 -5.68 -6.48
C ALA A 121 -2.91 -4.15 -6.66
N GLY A 122 -1.74 -3.52 -6.51
CA GLY A 122 -1.55 -2.11 -6.88
C GLY A 122 -1.94 -1.82 -8.34
N VAL A 123 -1.51 -2.68 -9.27
CA VAL A 123 -1.86 -2.58 -10.70
C VAL A 123 -3.37 -2.72 -10.97
N VAL A 124 -4.07 -3.55 -10.20
CA VAL A 124 -5.53 -3.69 -10.27
C VAL A 124 -6.21 -2.38 -9.85
N GLY A 125 -5.75 -1.75 -8.78
CA GLY A 125 -6.26 -0.45 -8.32
C GLY A 125 -5.87 0.72 -9.23
N SER A 126 -4.67 0.71 -9.79
CA SER A 126 -4.20 1.74 -10.70
C SER A 126 -3.06 1.30 -11.61
N LYS A 127 -3.17 1.69 -12.88
CA LYS A 127 -2.16 1.36 -13.90
C LYS A 127 -0.80 2.01 -13.64
N ALA A 128 -0.70 3.06 -12.82
CA ALA A 128 0.57 3.73 -12.55
C ALA A 128 1.60 2.78 -11.89
N PHE A 129 1.14 1.75 -11.16
CA PHE A 129 2.03 0.72 -10.62
C PHE A 129 2.76 -0.09 -11.70
N ARG A 130 2.29 -0.12 -12.96
CA ARG A 130 3.00 -0.77 -14.08
C ARG A 130 4.20 0.02 -14.57
N GLU A 131 4.20 1.33 -14.33
CA GLU A 131 5.21 2.26 -14.83
C GLU A 131 6.39 2.37 -13.85
N VAL A 132 6.20 1.90 -12.60
CA VAL A 132 7.22 1.93 -11.56
C VAL A 132 8.02 0.63 -11.56
N GLY A 133 9.35 0.75 -11.50
CA GLY A 133 10.22 -0.41 -11.34
C GLY A 133 9.99 -1.06 -9.97
N THR A 134 9.84 -2.38 -9.92
CA THR A 134 9.52 -3.09 -8.66
C THR A 134 10.53 -2.83 -7.53
N ASN A 135 11.79 -2.53 -7.87
CA ASN A 135 12.85 -2.25 -6.90
C ASN A 135 12.80 -0.82 -6.33
N SER A 136 12.03 0.09 -6.94
CA SER A 136 11.85 1.46 -6.45
C SER A 136 10.59 1.61 -5.60
N ILE A 137 9.87 0.51 -5.35
CA ILE A 137 8.68 0.50 -4.49
C ILE A 137 9.11 0.19 -3.06
N GLU A 138 8.80 1.11 -2.16
CA GLU A 138 8.90 0.90 -0.72
C GLU A 138 7.56 0.40 -0.18
N TYR A 139 7.61 -0.41 0.88
CA TYR A 139 6.42 -0.97 1.54
C TYR A 139 6.37 -0.58 3.00
N ALA A 140 5.17 -0.36 3.51
CA ALA A 140 4.89 -0.22 4.93
C ALA A 140 3.57 -0.90 5.26
N VAL A 141 3.41 -1.27 6.52
CA VAL A 141 2.30 -2.09 6.99
C VAL A 141 1.81 -1.61 8.34
N GLU A 142 0.51 -1.78 8.56
CA GLU A 142 -0.20 -1.57 9.83
C GLU A 142 -1.28 -2.65 9.97
N SER A 143 -1.81 -2.88 11.17
CA SER A 143 -2.97 -3.77 11.32
C SER A 143 -4.21 -3.21 10.64
N GLN A 144 -5.12 -4.11 10.26
CA GLN A 144 -6.41 -3.72 9.68
C GLN A 144 -7.22 -2.79 10.59
N SER A 145 -7.19 -3.02 11.91
CA SER A 145 -7.85 -2.15 12.88
C SER A 145 -7.25 -0.75 12.89
N SER A 146 -5.91 -0.65 12.96
CA SER A 146 -5.20 0.64 12.92
C SER A 146 -5.52 1.43 11.64
N PHE A 147 -5.51 0.76 10.48
CA PHE A 147 -5.93 1.39 9.23
C PHE A 147 -7.38 1.85 9.28
N THR A 148 -8.29 1.01 9.79
CA THR A 148 -9.72 1.31 9.81
C THR A 148 -10.01 2.57 10.64
N ASP A 149 -9.49 2.61 11.87
CA ASP A 149 -9.81 3.65 12.86
C ASP A 149 -9.20 5.01 12.51
N PHE A 150 -8.01 5.03 11.92
CA PHE A 150 -7.22 6.25 11.74
C PHE A 150 -7.10 6.71 10.28
N VAL A 151 -7.31 5.81 9.32
CA VAL A 151 -7.16 6.12 7.90
C VAL A 151 -8.50 5.96 7.17
N TYR A 152 -9.08 4.75 7.18
CA TYR A 152 -10.31 4.49 6.43
C TYR A 152 -11.45 5.37 6.93
N ASP A 153 -11.81 5.28 8.21
CA ASP A 153 -12.98 6.00 8.71
C ASP A 153 -12.76 7.51 8.72
N LYS A 154 -11.59 7.97 9.15
CA LYS A 154 -11.30 9.40 9.30
C LYS A 154 -11.04 10.13 7.99
N VAL A 155 -10.54 9.44 6.96
CA VAL A 155 -10.08 10.08 5.72
C VAL A 155 -10.91 9.68 4.52
N TYR A 156 -11.21 8.38 4.39
CA TYR A 156 -11.92 7.86 3.22
C TYR A 156 -13.44 7.85 3.44
N ASN A 157 -13.93 7.31 4.55
CA ASN A 157 -15.35 7.07 4.82
C ASN A 157 -16.11 8.35 5.20
N VAL A 158 -15.45 9.33 5.83
CA VAL A 158 -16.02 10.68 6.08
C VAL A 158 -16.58 11.30 4.80
N LYS A 159 -15.98 11.04 3.64
CA LYS A 159 -16.46 11.57 2.35
C LYS A 159 -17.72 10.88 1.81
N LYS A 160 -18.11 9.69 2.31
CA LYS A 160 -19.34 8.99 1.87
C LYS A 160 -20.58 9.45 2.66
N GLN A 161 -20.43 10.06 3.84
CA GLN A 161 -21.56 10.55 4.64
C GLN A 161 -21.85 12.05 4.49
N ASP A 162 -20.90 12.85 4.00
CA ASP A 162 -21.14 14.26 3.74
C ASP A 162 -21.73 14.44 2.32
N ASN A 163 -23.07 14.55 2.23
CA ASN A 163 -23.76 15.05 1.02
C ASN A 163 -23.39 16.53 0.70
N GLY A 164 -22.56 17.17 1.53
CA GLY A 164 -21.92 18.45 1.25
C GLY A 164 -20.70 18.27 0.35
N GLY A 165 -20.76 18.89 -0.84
CA GLY A 165 -19.71 18.80 -1.86
C GLY A 165 -18.28 18.92 -1.30
N THR A 166 -17.37 18.11 -1.84
CA THR A 166 -15.96 18.05 -1.41
C THR A 166 -15.31 19.45 -1.47
N MET A 167 -15.00 20.02 -0.31
CA MET A 167 -14.26 21.29 -0.21
C MET A 167 -12.86 21.10 -0.82
N LYS A 168 -12.51 21.93 -1.81
CA LYS A 168 -11.18 21.89 -2.43
C LYS A 168 -10.18 22.66 -1.56
N ARG A 169 -8.88 22.36 -1.69
CA ARG A 169 -7.81 23.08 -0.98
C ARG A 169 -7.91 24.60 -1.18
N SER A 170 -8.19 25.04 -2.40
CA SER A 170 -8.39 26.45 -2.74
C SER A 170 -9.53 27.10 -1.98
N ASP A 171 -10.60 26.36 -1.72
CA ASP A 171 -11.77 26.86 -1.01
C ASP A 171 -11.51 26.89 0.50
N ALA A 172 -10.83 25.87 1.03
CA ALA A 172 -10.38 25.86 2.42
C ALA A 172 -9.41 27.01 2.74
N LEU A 173 -8.47 27.32 1.83
CA LEU A 173 -7.58 28.48 1.94
C LEU A 173 -8.40 29.79 2.03
N LYS A 174 -9.44 29.93 1.22
CA LYS A 174 -10.33 31.11 1.25
C LYS A 174 -11.14 31.20 2.53
N VAL A 175 -11.73 30.09 2.99
CA VAL A 175 -12.51 30.03 4.25
C VAL A 175 -11.65 30.46 5.43
N LEU A 176 -10.40 30.00 5.47
CA LEU A 176 -9.46 30.33 6.53
C LEU A 176 -8.68 31.63 6.27
N GLY A 177 -8.88 32.29 5.13
CA GLY A 177 -8.14 33.51 4.77
C GLY A 177 -6.61 33.33 4.76
N LEU A 178 -6.14 32.16 4.33
CA LEU A 178 -4.73 31.82 4.23
C LEU A 178 -4.29 31.84 2.76
N GLU A 179 -3.07 32.32 2.53
CA GLU A 179 -2.39 32.16 1.24
C GLU A 179 -1.68 30.80 1.19
N ASP A 180 -1.37 30.30 0.00
CA ASP A 180 -0.63 29.04 -0.12
C ASP A 180 0.78 29.17 0.45
N GLY A 181 1.35 28.06 0.93
CA GLY A 181 2.64 28.07 1.64
C GLY A 181 2.61 28.69 3.04
N PHE A 182 1.43 28.83 3.64
CA PHE A 182 1.29 29.31 5.02
C PHE A 182 1.98 28.37 6.03
N GLU A 183 2.46 28.96 7.13
CA GLU A 183 3.11 28.22 8.20
C GLU A 183 2.08 27.48 9.09
N LYS A 184 2.39 26.26 9.55
CA LYS A 184 1.48 25.44 10.37
C LYS A 184 0.95 26.16 11.60
N ALA A 185 1.78 26.99 12.23
CA ALA A 185 1.39 27.82 13.37
C ALA A 185 0.28 28.84 13.00
N LYS A 186 0.31 29.39 11.78
CA LYS A 186 -0.71 30.34 11.30
C LYS A 186 -2.06 29.65 11.12
N LEU A 187 -2.09 28.43 10.60
CA LEU A 187 -3.33 27.67 10.45
C LEU A 187 -4.05 27.46 11.79
N LYS A 188 -3.34 26.94 12.79
CA LYS A 188 -3.90 26.73 14.13
C LYS A 188 -4.41 28.04 14.74
N THR A 189 -3.67 29.13 14.53
CA THR A 189 -4.04 30.45 15.03
C THR A 189 -5.32 30.98 14.39
N VAL A 190 -5.43 30.90 13.06
CA VAL A 190 -6.61 31.39 12.34
C VAL A 190 -7.84 30.53 12.63
N TYR A 191 -7.67 29.20 12.65
CA TYR A 191 -8.75 28.30 13.04
C TYR A 191 -9.28 28.63 14.43
N ARG A 192 -8.40 28.74 15.45
CA ARG A 192 -8.82 29.11 16.81
C ARG A 192 -9.60 30.44 16.85
N LYS A 193 -9.17 31.43 16.05
CA LYS A 193 -9.89 32.72 15.95
C LYS A 193 -11.29 32.55 15.36
N LEU A 194 -11.44 31.75 14.31
CA LEU A 194 -12.74 31.49 13.67
C LEU A 194 -13.66 30.67 14.57
N THR A 195 -13.14 29.61 15.22
CA THR A 195 -13.88 28.80 16.20
C THR A 195 -14.38 29.66 17.35
N MET A 196 -13.55 30.55 17.91
CA MET A 196 -14.01 31.46 18.98
C MET A 196 -15.02 32.49 18.48
N LYS A 197 -14.89 32.96 17.23
CA LYS A 197 -15.82 33.93 16.66
C LYS A 197 -17.22 33.33 16.46
N TYR A 198 -17.28 32.10 15.96
CA TYR A 198 -18.52 31.41 15.58
C TYR A 198 -18.94 30.30 16.56
N HIS A 199 -18.40 30.28 17.78
CA HIS A 199 -18.74 29.26 18.77
C HIS A 199 -20.24 29.33 19.12
N PRO A 200 -20.97 28.19 19.15
CA PRO A 200 -22.42 28.17 19.41
C PRO A 200 -22.79 28.87 20.73
N ASP A 201 -22.01 28.70 21.80
CA ASP A 201 -22.23 29.38 23.09
C ASP A 201 -22.34 30.91 22.99
N ARG A 202 -21.72 31.55 21.99
CA ARG A 202 -21.81 33.01 21.82
C ARG A 202 -23.17 33.48 21.28
N PHE A 203 -23.97 32.56 20.76
CA PHE A 203 -25.26 32.84 20.15
C PHE A 203 -26.42 32.22 20.95
N VAL A 204 -26.12 31.57 22.08
CA VAL A 204 -27.13 31.09 23.03
C VAL A 204 -27.69 32.29 23.78
N GLY A 205 -28.93 32.67 23.48
CA GLY A 205 -29.69 33.68 24.21
C GLY A 205 -29.53 35.14 23.73
N GLU A 206 -28.62 35.43 22.81
CA GLU A 206 -28.35 36.81 22.34
C GLU A 206 -28.52 37.02 20.82
N GLY A 207 -28.79 35.96 20.03
CA GLY A 207 -28.92 36.04 18.57
C GLY A 207 -30.30 35.67 18.04
N THR A 208 -30.64 36.20 16.86
CA THR A 208 -31.76 35.67 16.07
C THR A 208 -31.50 34.23 15.64
N GLU A 209 -32.55 33.46 15.38
CA GLU A 209 -32.44 32.05 14.94
C GLU A 209 -31.61 31.93 13.64
N GLU A 210 -31.68 32.94 12.77
CA GLU A 210 -30.89 33.05 11.54
C GLU A 210 -29.40 33.28 11.81
N GLU A 211 -29.04 34.13 12.77
CA GLU A 211 -27.64 34.40 13.15
C GLU A 211 -26.99 33.18 13.80
N SER A 212 -27.73 32.47 14.65
CA SER A 212 -27.27 31.23 15.28
C SER A 212 -26.98 30.16 14.22
N LYS A 213 -27.88 30.00 13.25
CA LYS A 213 -27.69 29.07 12.13
C LYS A 213 -26.49 29.46 11.26
N ALA A 214 -26.36 30.73 10.88
CA ALA A 214 -25.24 31.21 10.08
C ALA A 214 -23.88 31.09 10.81
N ALA A 215 -23.86 31.21 12.14
CA ALA A 215 -22.67 30.96 12.95
C ALA A 215 -22.31 29.46 12.96
N SER A 216 -23.30 28.58 13.14
CA SER A 216 -23.10 27.13 13.05
C SER A 216 -22.52 26.71 11.70
N ASP A 217 -23.09 27.21 10.60
CA ASP A 217 -22.63 26.89 9.25
C ASP A 217 -21.16 27.31 9.04
N LYS A 218 -20.78 28.52 9.50
CA LYS A 218 -19.40 29.01 9.43
C LYS A 218 -18.44 28.28 10.37
N PHE A 219 -18.93 27.83 11.52
CA PHE A 219 -18.15 27.00 12.45
C PHE A 219 -17.79 25.67 11.79
N ASP A 220 -18.78 24.99 11.20
CA ASP A 220 -18.59 23.72 10.52
C ASP A 220 -17.73 23.88 9.24
N GLU A 221 -17.91 24.98 8.50
CA GLU A 221 -17.08 25.31 7.34
C GLU A 221 -15.62 25.55 7.74
N ALA A 222 -15.36 26.34 8.79
CA ALA A 222 -14.01 26.58 9.29
C ALA A 222 -13.34 25.31 9.84
N LYS A 223 -14.12 24.43 10.49
CA LYS A 223 -13.65 23.13 10.96
C LYS A 223 -13.24 22.23 9.80
N ARG A 224 -14.10 22.07 8.78
CA ARG A 224 -13.79 21.28 7.58
C ARG A 224 -12.57 21.84 6.83
N ALA A 225 -12.47 23.15 6.70
CA ALA A 225 -11.31 23.80 6.08
C ALA A 225 -10.01 23.54 6.87
N TYR A 226 -10.06 23.63 8.21
CA TYR A 226 -8.92 23.33 9.07
C TYR A 226 -8.49 21.86 8.95
N GLU A 227 -9.42 20.92 9.05
CA GLU A 227 -9.13 19.48 8.94
C GLU A 227 -8.49 19.14 7.58
N LEU A 228 -9.01 19.74 6.49
CA LEU A 228 -8.45 19.56 5.14
C LEU A 228 -7.02 20.10 5.03
N LEU A 229 -6.75 21.29 5.58
CA LEU A 229 -5.44 21.95 5.48
C LEU A 229 -4.42 21.39 6.48
N ASP A 230 -4.80 21.10 7.72
CA ASP A 230 -3.92 20.53 8.75
C ASP A 230 -3.49 19.13 8.34
N GLY A 231 -4.45 18.34 7.85
CA GLY A 231 -4.20 17.08 7.16
C GLY A 231 -3.52 17.26 5.79
N ALA A 232 -3.07 18.43 5.37
CA ALA A 232 -2.24 18.59 4.16
C ALA A 232 -0.86 19.16 4.50
N ILE A 233 -0.62 19.59 5.73
CA ILE A 233 0.67 20.14 6.16
C ILE A 233 1.50 19.02 6.75
N VAL A 234 2.36 18.51 5.90
CA VAL A 234 3.48 17.67 6.31
C VAL A 234 4.71 18.54 6.34
N GLU A 235 5.57 18.32 7.33
CA GLU A 235 6.91 18.92 7.34
C GLU A 235 7.66 18.56 6.04
N GLU A 236 8.59 19.41 5.64
CA GLU A 236 9.35 19.22 4.40
C GLU A 236 10.07 17.85 4.44
N GLY A 237 9.77 16.98 3.46
CA GLY A 237 10.27 15.60 3.42
C GLY A 237 9.45 14.55 4.18
N GLY A 238 8.38 14.94 4.89
CA GLY A 238 7.51 14.00 5.59
C GLY A 238 6.37 13.45 4.73
N SER A 239 5.81 12.32 5.18
CA SER A 239 4.65 11.65 4.59
C SER A 239 3.33 12.08 5.25
N TRP A 240 2.34 12.46 4.44
CA TRP A 240 1.01 12.80 4.95
C TRP A 240 0.34 11.56 5.54
N TYR A 241 0.46 10.43 4.86
CA TYR A 241 -0.16 9.19 5.32
C TYR A 241 0.42 8.74 6.68
N GLU A 242 1.72 8.96 6.91
CA GLU A 242 2.36 8.71 8.22
C GLU A 242 1.84 9.66 9.31
N SER A 243 1.47 10.89 8.96
CA SER A 243 0.98 11.88 9.93
C SER A 243 -0.44 11.59 10.45
N LEU A 244 -1.19 10.71 9.79
CA LEU A 244 -2.55 10.34 10.18
C LEU A 244 -2.57 9.60 11.53
N GLY A 245 -3.59 9.85 12.34
CA GLY A 245 -3.77 9.21 13.65
C GLY A 245 -2.83 9.67 14.77
N GLY A 246 -1.83 10.52 14.47
CA GLY A 246 -0.94 11.10 15.48
C GLY A 246 -0.23 10.04 16.34
N LYS A 247 -0.19 10.26 17.67
CA LYS A 247 0.50 9.35 18.60
C LYS A 247 -0.25 8.03 18.85
N GLU A 248 -1.55 7.98 18.54
CA GLU A 248 -2.40 6.81 18.78
C GLU A 248 -2.17 5.74 17.69
N ARG A 249 -1.87 6.16 16.46
CA ARG A 249 -1.51 5.26 15.35
C ARG A 249 -0.01 4.96 15.36
N ASN A 250 0.38 3.96 16.14
CA ASN A 250 1.78 3.58 16.34
C ASN A 250 2.20 2.27 15.64
N GLU A 251 1.27 1.61 14.93
CA GLU A 251 1.51 0.32 14.27
C GLU A 251 2.02 0.44 12.83
N PHE A 252 1.99 1.63 12.24
CA PHE A 252 2.44 1.85 10.87
C PHE A 252 3.97 1.83 10.79
N LYS A 253 4.53 0.78 10.17
CA LYS A 253 5.98 0.56 10.08
C LYS A 253 6.40 0.19 8.67
N THR A 254 7.53 0.74 8.22
CA THR A 254 8.17 0.37 6.95
C THR A 254 8.74 -1.05 7.01
N VAL A 255 8.67 -1.77 5.90
CA VAL A 255 9.17 -3.14 5.79
C VAL A 255 10.22 -3.25 4.71
N SER A 256 11.34 -3.89 5.07
CA SER A 256 12.40 -4.23 4.13
C SER A 256 12.03 -5.48 3.35
N VAL A 257 12.05 -5.39 2.02
CA VAL A 257 11.83 -6.54 1.14
C VAL A 257 13.13 -7.34 1.01
N GLN A 258 13.05 -8.60 1.41
CA GLN A 258 14.12 -9.58 1.26
C GLN A 258 14.14 -10.14 -0.17
N LYS A 259 15.11 -10.99 -0.49
CA LYS A 259 15.28 -11.55 -1.83
C LYS A 259 14.00 -12.23 -2.34
N ILE A 260 13.47 -11.72 -3.46
CA ILE A 260 12.23 -12.17 -4.08
C ILE A 260 12.41 -13.58 -4.66
N GLY A 261 11.39 -14.44 -4.50
CA GLY A 261 11.39 -15.80 -5.06
C GLY A 261 12.26 -16.81 -4.31
N VAL A 262 12.79 -16.42 -3.15
CA VAL A 262 13.35 -17.36 -2.18
C VAL A 262 12.17 -17.90 -1.35
N LYS A 263 12.16 -19.19 -1.03
CA LYS A 263 11.21 -19.76 -0.07
C LYS A 263 11.69 -19.48 1.35
N ARG A 264 10.79 -19.08 2.24
CA ARG A 264 11.10 -18.88 3.67
C ARG A 264 10.85 -20.15 4.45
N LEU A 265 11.70 -20.43 5.44
CA LEU A 265 11.59 -21.64 6.25
C LEU A 265 10.22 -21.75 6.92
N GLY A 266 9.71 -20.63 7.45
CA GLY A 266 8.41 -20.58 8.13
C GLY A 266 7.21 -20.93 7.24
N GLU A 267 7.32 -20.83 5.91
CA GLU A 267 6.23 -21.21 4.98
C GLU A 267 5.97 -22.73 4.98
N GLU A 268 7.00 -23.54 5.24
CA GLU A 268 6.92 -25.01 5.19
C GLU A 268 6.80 -25.64 6.56
N MET A 269 7.12 -24.89 7.63
CA MET A 269 6.96 -25.34 8.99
C MET A 269 5.48 -25.52 9.36
N LYS A 270 5.24 -26.42 10.32
CA LYS A 270 3.95 -26.54 10.97
C LYS A 270 3.72 -25.32 11.88
N LEU A 271 2.47 -24.93 12.07
CA LEU A 271 2.13 -23.73 12.87
C LEU A 271 2.70 -23.83 14.28
N ASP A 272 2.49 -24.96 14.98
CA ASP A 272 2.98 -25.26 16.33
C ASP A 272 4.52 -25.17 16.49
N LEU A 273 5.26 -25.20 15.38
CA LEU A 273 6.71 -25.05 15.36
C LEU A 273 7.17 -23.64 14.92
N GLY A 274 6.27 -22.65 14.92
CA GLY A 274 6.56 -21.29 14.44
C GLY A 274 6.38 -21.12 12.93
N GLY A 275 5.70 -22.06 12.27
CA GLY A 275 5.30 -21.91 10.88
C GLY A 275 4.21 -20.85 10.70
N TRP A 276 4.08 -20.35 9.47
CA TRP A 276 3.05 -19.38 9.11
C TRP A 276 2.48 -19.67 7.73
N ARG A 277 1.23 -19.29 7.52
CA ARG A 277 0.59 -19.21 6.22
C ARG A 277 0.13 -17.78 6.01
N ALA A 278 0.35 -17.25 4.82
CA ALA A 278 -0.13 -15.93 4.50
C ALA A 278 -0.72 -15.93 3.09
N ALA A 279 -1.51 -14.92 2.79
CA ALA A 279 -2.01 -14.63 1.47
C ALA A 279 -2.37 -13.15 1.39
N VAL A 280 -2.37 -12.61 0.17
CA VAL A 280 -2.81 -11.24 -0.12
C VAL A 280 -4.11 -11.21 -0.91
N ARG A 281 -4.94 -10.19 -0.66
CA ARG A 281 -6.11 -9.85 -1.46
C ARG A 281 -6.20 -8.36 -1.76
N CYS A 282 -6.80 -7.99 -2.89
CA CYS A 282 -6.92 -6.59 -3.27
C CYS A 282 -7.72 -5.78 -2.24
N LEU A 283 -7.29 -4.54 -2.01
CA LEU A 283 -8.15 -3.52 -1.41
C LEU A 283 -9.11 -2.98 -2.50
N ASP A 284 -10.20 -2.34 -2.09
CA ASP A 284 -11.12 -1.70 -3.03
C ASP A 284 -10.37 -0.67 -3.91
N SER A 285 -10.54 -0.80 -5.23
CA SER A 285 -9.95 0.10 -6.22
C SER A 285 -10.33 1.58 -6.01
N GLU A 286 -11.49 1.87 -5.43
CA GLU A 286 -11.91 3.23 -5.10
C GLU A 286 -11.01 3.85 -4.01
N ILE A 287 -10.61 3.05 -3.01
CA ILE A 287 -9.70 3.48 -1.95
C ILE A 287 -8.34 3.79 -2.57
N ILE A 288 -7.79 2.87 -3.37
CA ILE A 288 -6.50 3.07 -4.04
C ILE A 288 -6.53 4.34 -4.90
N GLY A 289 -7.57 4.51 -5.73
CA GLY A 289 -7.76 5.67 -6.58
C GLY A 289 -7.85 6.99 -5.82
N PHE A 290 -8.48 7.01 -4.65
CA PHE A 290 -8.54 8.17 -3.77
C PHE A 290 -7.16 8.65 -3.33
N PHE A 291 -6.34 7.74 -2.79
CA PHE A 291 -5.02 8.08 -2.25
C PHE A 291 -4.08 8.52 -3.39
N MET A 292 -4.13 7.85 -4.53
CA MET A 292 -3.33 8.22 -5.69
C MET A 292 -3.70 9.57 -6.28
N SER A 293 -5.00 9.87 -6.40
CA SER A 293 -5.46 11.17 -6.90
C SER A 293 -5.01 12.30 -5.97
N ARG A 294 -5.05 12.06 -4.66
CA ARG A 294 -4.54 13.02 -3.67
C ARG A 294 -3.04 13.26 -3.84
N ASN A 295 -2.23 12.21 -3.96
CA ASN A 295 -0.78 12.32 -4.10
C ASN A 295 -0.40 13.05 -5.40
N GLY A 296 -1.07 12.75 -6.50
CA GLY A 296 -0.88 13.44 -7.78
C GLY A 296 -1.21 14.94 -7.72
N ASN A 297 -2.28 15.32 -7.01
CA ASN A 297 -2.65 16.73 -6.86
C ASN A 297 -1.68 17.52 -5.97
N ARG A 298 -0.99 16.86 -5.02
CA ARG A 298 0.02 17.50 -4.17
C ARG A 298 1.32 17.74 -4.92
N SER A 299 1.72 16.81 -5.80
CA SER A 299 2.97 16.93 -6.56
C SER A 299 2.88 17.92 -7.73
N ALA A 300 1.67 18.28 -8.16
CA ALA A 300 1.42 19.28 -9.20
C ALA A 300 1.27 20.73 -8.67
N ALA A 301 1.21 20.90 -7.35
CA ALA A 301 1.07 22.20 -6.67
C ALA A 301 2.42 22.63 -6.08
#